data_AF-A0A959I8F1-F1
#
_entry.id   AF-A0A959I8F1-F1
#
_cell.length_a   1.000
_cell.length_b   1.000
_cell.length_c   1.000
_cell.angle_alpha   90.00
_cell.angle_beta   90.00
_cell.angle_gamma   90.00
#
_symmetry.space_group_name_H-M   'P 1'
#
loop_
_entity.id
_entity.type
_entity.pdbx_description
1 polymer ?
#
loop_
_entity_poly.entity_id
_entity_poly.type
_entity_poly.pdbx_seq_one_letter_code
_entity_poly.pdbx_strand_id
1 'polypeptide(L)'
;LTFTNLFALFFTGRQSFKARLMLHEFINADNLSKTFNILVKIVLFTLVVEAIGVGLIYLLAPVSPELGNRLFFSLFHAISAFCNAGFSTLSGSLYEPVVRYHYGLQLVVAALFIVGGLGYGVVINYYAYLKSRLLKWLDRMSVRKIRYSPPKRIISINTVIVVNTTLFLIVAAWGLYFAFEYDHSLREYPFWGKVAASFFGAVTPRTAGFNSVDLSELAVPTILIYLLLMWIGASPGSTGGG
;
A
#
# COMPACT_ATOMS: atom_id res chain seq x y z
N LEU A 1 8.13 11.08 10.93
CA LEU A 1 9.15 11.87 10.19
C LEU A 1 8.54 12.85 9.20
N THR A 2 7.79 12.41 8.18
CA THR A 2 7.08 13.30 7.23
C THR A 2 6.07 14.22 7.94
N PHE A 3 5.19 13.64 8.76
CA PHE A 3 4.21 14.39 9.57
C PHE A 3 4.90 15.32 10.58
N THR A 4 5.91 14.82 11.29
CA THR A 4 6.71 15.60 12.25
C THR A 4 7.36 16.83 11.60
N ASN A 5 7.93 16.67 10.40
CA ASN A 5 8.51 17.79 9.65
C ASN A 5 7.44 18.76 9.14
N LEU A 6 6.26 18.28 8.74
CA LEU A 6 5.16 19.13 8.30
C LEU A 6 4.60 19.97 9.46
N PHE A 7 4.45 19.39 10.64
CA PHE A 7 4.10 20.11 11.88
C PHE A 7 5.17 21.12 12.30
N ALA A 8 6.45 20.71 12.29
CA ALA A 8 7.55 21.64 12.57
C ALA A 8 7.55 22.82 11.58
N LEU A 9 7.16 22.61 10.32
CA LEU A 9 7.03 23.66 9.32
C LEU A 9 5.84 24.59 9.62
N PHE A 10 4.69 24.01 9.98
CA PHE A 10 3.49 24.76 10.29
C PHE A 10 3.67 25.69 11.50
N PHE A 11 4.37 25.21 12.54
CA PHE A 11 4.61 25.99 13.75
C PHE A 11 5.81 26.94 13.66
N THR A 12 6.88 26.57 12.95
CA THR A 12 8.11 27.38 12.92
C THR A 12 8.20 28.32 11.73
N GLY A 13 7.34 28.14 10.70
CA GLY A 13 7.31 28.94 9.47
C GLY A 13 8.57 28.83 8.57
N ARG A 14 9.66 28.24 9.08
CA ARG A 14 10.92 27.97 8.38
C ARG A 14 11.47 26.60 8.80
N GLN A 15 12.01 25.86 7.84
CA GLN A 15 12.70 24.59 8.09
C GLN A 15 14.21 24.82 8.19
N SER A 16 14.85 24.18 9.17
CA SER A 16 16.32 24.11 9.25
C SER A 16 16.90 23.47 7.98
N PHE A 17 18.05 23.97 7.51
CA PHE A 17 18.77 23.41 6.37
C PHE A 17 19.07 21.92 6.55
N LYS A 18 19.32 21.50 7.80
CA LYS A 18 19.53 20.10 8.19
C LYS A 18 18.28 19.25 7.94
N ALA A 19 17.08 19.75 8.22
CA ALA A 19 15.83 19.03 7.96
C ALA A 19 15.56 18.86 6.45
N ARG A 20 15.93 19.87 5.65
CA ARG A 20 15.87 19.77 4.18
C ARG A 20 16.86 18.75 3.61
N LEU A 21 18.08 18.68 4.16
CA LEU A 21 19.10 17.69 3.78
C LEU A 21 18.65 16.27 4.11
N MET A 22 18.14 16.04 5.32
CA MET A 22 17.58 14.74 5.72
C MET A 22 16.45 14.32 4.78
N LEU A 23 15.52 15.23 4.46
CA LEU A 23 14.42 14.94 3.53
C LEU A 23 14.91 14.66 2.09
N HIS A 24 16.00 15.29 1.66
CA HIS A 24 16.61 15.03 0.36
C HIS A 24 17.18 13.61 0.28
N GLU A 25 17.87 13.15 1.33
CA GLU A 25 18.39 11.78 1.44
C GLU A 25 17.27 10.73 1.48
N PHE A 26 16.17 10.99 2.19
CA PHE A 26 15.05 10.05 2.27
C PHE A 26 14.18 9.98 1.00
N ILE A 27 14.00 11.11 0.30
CA ILE A 27 13.10 11.20 -0.86
C ILE A 27 13.86 10.99 -2.18
N ASN A 28 15.21 10.96 -2.16
CA ASN A 28 16.06 10.85 -3.36
C ASN A 28 15.65 11.91 -4.43
N ALA A 29 15.31 13.12 -4.00
CA ALA A 29 14.74 14.15 -4.87
C ALA A 29 15.77 15.23 -5.22
N ASP A 30 16.27 15.23 -6.46
CA ASP A 30 17.35 16.09 -7.01
C ASP A 30 17.28 17.62 -6.77
N ASN A 31 16.22 18.17 -6.16
CA ASN A 31 16.08 19.60 -5.91
C ASN A 31 15.45 19.94 -4.55
N LEU A 32 16.24 20.52 -3.65
CA LEU A 32 15.87 20.99 -2.29
C LEU A 32 14.67 21.96 -2.25
N SER A 33 14.43 22.72 -3.32
CA SER A 33 13.32 23.67 -3.43
C SER A 33 11.98 23.01 -3.81
N LYS A 34 11.99 21.80 -4.36
CA LYS A 34 10.78 21.04 -4.75
C LYS A 34 10.32 20.05 -3.69
N THR A 35 11.12 19.79 -2.66
CA THR A 35 10.86 18.80 -1.60
C THR A 35 9.58 19.07 -0.82
N PHE A 36 9.24 20.33 -0.55
CA PHE A 36 8.01 20.67 0.17
C PHE A 36 6.73 20.33 -0.62
N ASN A 37 6.70 20.70 -1.90
CA ASN A 37 5.57 20.37 -2.78
C ASN A 37 5.42 18.85 -2.97
N ILE A 38 6.51 18.10 -2.84
CA ILE A 38 6.48 16.64 -2.85
C ILE A 38 5.84 16.11 -1.55
N LEU A 39 6.23 16.63 -0.39
CA LEU A 39 5.63 16.24 0.90
C LEU A 39 4.13 16.49 0.95
N VAL A 40 3.65 17.67 0.54
CA VAL A 40 2.21 17.98 0.52
C VAL A 40 1.46 17.03 -0.42
N LYS A 41 2.04 16.70 -1.58
CA LYS A 41 1.44 15.72 -2.50
C LYS A 41 1.38 14.33 -1.90
N ILE A 42 2.40 13.92 -1.16
CA ILE A 42 2.42 12.64 -0.46
C ILE A 42 1.27 12.60 0.55
N VAL A 43 1.17 13.57 1.45
CA VAL A 43 0.11 13.60 2.48
C VAL A 43 -1.29 13.68 1.86
N LEU A 44 -1.47 14.48 0.81
CA LEU A 44 -2.77 14.55 0.14
C LEU A 44 -3.11 13.21 -0.53
N PHE A 45 -2.13 12.54 -1.14
CA PHE A 45 -2.32 11.22 -1.73
C PHE A 45 -2.66 10.18 -0.66
N THR A 46 -1.97 10.15 0.48
CA THR A 46 -2.26 9.20 1.57
C THR A 46 -3.68 9.37 2.06
N LEU A 47 -4.10 10.61 2.37
CA LEU A 47 -5.44 10.90 2.86
C LEU A 47 -6.54 10.50 1.86
N VAL A 48 -6.31 10.69 0.56
CA VAL A 48 -7.27 10.28 -0.48
C VAL A 48 -7.37 8.75 -0.56
N VAL A 49 -6.24 8.04 -0.57
CA VAL A 49 -6.23 6.57 -0.63
C VAL A 49 -6.85 5.97 0.63
N GLU A 50 -6.52 6.50 1.80
CA GLU A 50 -7.11 6.08 3.08
C GLU A 50 -8.62 6.35 3.11
N ALA A 51 -9.09 7.51 2.65
CA ALA A 51 -10.53 7.81 2.61
C ALA A 51 -11.30 6.86 1.67
N ILE A 52 -10.73 6.52 0.51
CA ILE A 52 -11.29 5.51 -0.40
C ILE A 52 -11.29 4.14 0.29
N GLY A 53 -10.18 3.79 0.95
CA GLY A 53 -10.05 2.57 1.75
C GLY A 53 -11.10 2.45 2.84
N VAL A 54 -11.34 3.53 3.61
CA VAL A 54 -12.38 3.61 4.64
C VAL A 54 -13.74 3.33 4.02
N GLY A 55 -14.07 3.98 2.89
CA GLY A 55 -15.35 3.78 2.22
C GLY A 55 -15.56 2.34 1.75
N LEU A 56 -14.54 1.74 1.12
CA LEU A 56 -14.60 0.36 0.65
C LEU A 56 -14.69 -0.65 1.79
N ILE A 57 -13.84 -0.52 2.82
CA ILE A 57 -13.88 -1.39 4.00
C ILE A 57 -15.21 -1.22 4.72
N TYR A 58 -15.72 0.01 4.83
CA TYR A 58 -17.03 0.25 5.44
C TYR A 58 -18.11 -0.52 4.69
N LEU A 59 -18.18 -0.41 3.36
CA LEU A 59 -19.18 -1.12 2.56
C LEU A 59 -19.07 -2.65 2.67
N LEU A 60 -17.84 -3.19 2.74
CA LEU A 60 -17.59 -4.63 2.70
C LEU A 60 -17.57 -5.31 4.07
N ALA A 61 -17.31 -4.55 5.14
CA ALA A 61 -17.31 -5.08 6.51
C ALA A 61 -18.72 -5.54 6.89
N PRO A 62 -18.88 -6.72 7.51
CA PRO A 62 -20.19 -7.18 7.95
C PRO A 62 -20.73 -6.30 9.09
N VAL A 63 -22.04 -6.32 9.26
CA VAL A 63 -22.69 -5.69 10.40
C VAL A 63 -22.75 -6.72 11.53
N SER A 64 -21.82 -6.64 12.47
CA SER A 64 -21.83 -7.48 13.67
C SER A 64 -21.51 -6.65 14.92
N PRO A 65 -22.06 -7.02 16.08
CA PRO A 65 -21.73 -6.37 17.35
C PRO A 65 -20.27 -6.59 17.76
N GLU A 66 -19.65 -7.69 17.32
CA GLU A 66 -18.27 -8.07 17.60
C GLU A 66 -17.24 -7.12 16.95
N LEU A 67 -17.58 -6.51 15.81
CA LEU A 67 -16.77 -5.47 15.17
C LEU A 67 -16.79 -4.13 15.93
N GLY A 68 -17.69 -3.98 16.89
CA GLY A 68 -17.95 -2.72 17.57
C GLY A 68 -18.45 -1.65 16.59
N ASN A 69 -17.84 -0.46 16.64
CA ASN A 69 -18.19 0.62 15.73
C ASN A 69 -17.58 0.38 14.34
N ARG A 70 -18.42 0.04 13.35
CA ARG A 70 -18.03 -0.21 11.96
C ARG A 70 -17.24 0.94 11.33
N LEU A 71 -17.60 2.20 11.61
CA LEU A 71 -16.84 3.35 11.09
C LEU A 71 -15.43 3.40 11.68
N PHE A 72 -15.29 3.15 12.98
CA PHE A 72 -13.99 3.10 13.65
C PHE A 72 -13.16 1.94 13.13
N PHE A 73 -13.76 0.75 12.97
CA PHE A 73 -13.11 -0.41 12.38
C PHE A 73 -12.57 -0.11 10.98
N SER A 74 -13.39 0.47 10.10
CA SER A 74 -12.98 0.81 8.73
C SER A 74 -11.89 1.87 8.68
N LEU A 75 -11.98 2.91 9.53
CA LEU A 75 -10.97 3.95 9.62
C LEU A 75 -9.64 3.40 10.12
N PHE A 76 -9.67 2.62 11.20
CA PHE A 76 -8.47 2.03 11.80
C PHE A 76 -7.77 1.09 10.82
N HIS A 77 -8.50 0.16 10.19
CA HIS A 77 -7.89 -0.80 9.28
C HIS A 77 -7.42 -0.15 7.98
N ALA A 78 -8.08 0.90 7.47
CA ALA A 78 -7.60 1.60 6.29
C ALA A 78 -6.25 2.28 6.53
N ILE A 79 -6.11 3.00 7.65
CA ILE A 79 -4.86 3.68 8.04
C ILE A 79 -3.78 2.63 8.35
N SER A 80 -4.10 1.63 9.17
CA SER A 80 -3.16 0.55 9.53
C SER A 80 -2.65 -0.20 8.29
N ALA A 81 -3.54 -0.51 7.35
CA ALA A 81 -3.18 -1.15 6.10
C ALA A 81 -2.31 -0.26 5.22
N PHE A 82 -2.71 0.97 4.94
CA PHE A 82 -1.91 1.88 4.11
C PHE A 82 -0.51 2.14 4.70
N CYS A 83 -0.42 2.26 6.03
CA CYS A 83 0.83 2.43 6.74
C CYS A 83 1.65 1.16 6.92
N ASN A 84 1.21 -0.01 6.41
CA ASN A 84 1.88 -1.30 6.62
C ASN A 84 2.14 -1.59 8.11
N ALA A 85 1.19 -1.25 8.98
CA ALA A 85 1.37 -1.36 10.43
C ALA A 85 1.01 -2.75 10.98
N GLY A 86 0.09 -3.46 10.33
CA GLY A 86 -0.34 -4.81 10.74
C GLY A 86 -1.20 -4.86 12.00
N PHE A 87 -1.55 -3.71 12.58
CA PHE A 87 -2.44 -3.67 13.72
C PHE A 87 -3.89 -3.86 13.28
N SER A 88 -4.62 -4.69 14.01
CA SER A 88 -6.06 -4.88 13.89
C SER A 88 -6.73 -4.55 15.23
N THR A 89 -8.00 -4.13 15.16
CA THR A 89 -8.82 -4.00 16.37
C THR A 89 -9.34 -5.35 16.88
N LEU A 90 -9.17 -6.42 16.10
CA LEU A 90 -9.58 -7.78 16.43
C LEU A 90 -8.38 -8.58 16.95
N SER A 91 -8.64 -9.51 17.87
CA SER A 91 -7.62 -10.41 18.43
C SER A 91 -6.95 -11.29 17.37
N GLY A 92 -7.76 -11.89 16.48
CA GLY A 92 -7.28 -12.74 15.39
C GLY A 92 -6.89 -11.99 14.13
N SER A 93 -6.75 -10.66 14.15
CA SER A 93 -6.60 -9.86 12.92
C SER A 93 -7.76 -10.12 11.95
N LEU A 94 -7.49 -10.29 10.65
CA LEU A 94 -8.48 -10.62 9.62
C LEU A 94 -8.78 -12.12 9.50
N TYR A 95 -8.22 -12.95 10.39
CA TYR A 95 -8.56 -14.37 10.54
C TYR A 95 -9.74 -14.60 11.49
N GLU A 96 -10.17 -13.56 12.23
CA GLU A 96 -11.33 -13.63 13.11
C GLU A 96 -12.59 -14.12 12.34
N PRO A 97 -13.41 -15.04 12.89
CA PRO A 97 -14.50 -15.70 12.15
C PRO A 97 -15.47 -14.74 11.46
N VAL A 98 -15.67 -13.56 12.04
CA VAL A 98 -16.52 -12.48 11.51
C VAL A 98 -16.05 -11.98 10.15
N VAL A 99 -14.73 -11.91 9.92
CA VAL A 99 -14.14 -11.27 8.73
C VAL A 99 -13.34 -12.24 7.85
N ARG A 100 -13.04 -13.44 8.34
CA ARG A 100 -12.22 -14.48 7.68
C ARG A 100 -12.69 -14.84 6.27
N TYR A 101 -14.01 -14.87 6.03
CA TYR A 101 -14.58 -15.23 4.73
C TYR A 101 -14.99 -14.02 3.88
N HIS A 102 -14.73 -12.80 4.36
CA HIS A 102 -14.98 -11.58 3.61
C HIS A 102 -13.81 -11.26 2.67
N TYR A 103 -13.68 -12.04 1.60
CA TYR A 103 -12.56 -11.94 0.64
C TYR A 103 -12.43 -10.55 0.03
N GLY A 104 -13.55 -9.87 -0.25
CA GLY A 104 -13.53 -8.50 -0.74
C GLY A 104 -12.83 -7.53 0.21
N LEU A 105 -13.07 -7.67 1.52
CA LEU A 105 -12.41 -6.86 2.56
C LEU A 105 -10.91 -7.16 2.60
N GLN A 106 -10.53 -8.44 2.58
CA GLN A 106 -9.12 -8.86 2.54
C GLN A 106 -8.40 -8.29 1.31
N LEU A 107 -9.01 -8.35 0.13
CA LEU A 107 -8.42 -7.81 -1.10
C LEU A 107 -8.28 -6.29 -1.06
N VAL A 108 -9.22 -5.56 -0.46
CA VAL A 108 -9.10 -4.11 -0.27
C VAL A 108 -7.95 -3.78 0.68
N VAL A 109 -7.84 -4.50 1.80
CA VAL A 109 -6.72 -4.33 2.74
C VAL A 109 -5.39 -4.65 2.05
N ALA A 110 -5.31 -5.73 1.26
CA ALA A 110 -4.15 -6.06 0.46
C ALA A 110 -3.77 -4.96 -0.53
N ALA A 111 -4.74 -4.42 -1.25
CA ALA A 111 -4.50 -3.32 -2.18
C ALA A 111 -3.95 -2.09 -1.46
N LEU A 112 -4.45 -1.75 -0.26
CA LEU A 112 -3.99 -0.60 0.52
C LEU A 112 -2.52 -0.73 0.93
N PHE A 113 -2.12 -1.86 1.51
CA PHE A 113 -0.72 -2.03 1.93
C PHE A 113 0.25 -2.25 0.75
N ILE A 114 -0.22 -2.79 -0.38
CA ILE A 114 0.57 -2.81 -1.62
C ILE A 114 0.83 -1.38 -2.09
N VAL A 115 -0.20 -0.54 -2.16
CA VAL A 115 -0.08 0.84 -2.60
C VAL A 115 0.80 1.65 -1.64
N GLY A 116 0.66 1.44 -0.33
CA GLY A 116 1.55 2.02 0.69
C GLY A 116 3.01 1.58 0.53
N GLY A 117 3.23 0.29 0.22
CA GLY A 117 4.54 -0.34 0.07
C GLY A 117 5.28 -0.09 -1.24
N LEU A 118 4.66 0.54 -2.26
CA LEU A 118 5.29 0.80 -3.58
C LEU A 118 6.29 1.98 -3.59
N GLY A 119 6.31 2.81 -2.55
CA GLY A 119 7.24 3.93 -2.44
C GLY A 119 6.75 5.24 -3.08
N TYR A 120 7.02 6.36 -2.41
CA TYR A 120 6.50 7.67 -2.82
C TYR A 120 7.06 8.16 -4.16
N GLY A 121 8.27 7.72 -4.54
CA GLY A 121 8.85 8.03 -5.86
C GLY A 121 8.01 7.45 -7.02
N VAL A 122 7.44 6.25 -6.83
CA VAL A 122 6.54 5.60 -7.80
C VAL A 122 5.23 6.38 -7.91
N VAL A 123 4.65 6.75 -6.76
CA VAL A 123 3.41 7.55 -6.69
C VAL A 123 3.55 8.87 -7.44
N ILE A 124 4.65 9.59 -7.23
CA ILE A 124 4.90 10.89 -7.87
C ILE A 124 5.04 10.76 -9.39
N ASN A 125 5.76 9.75 -9.86
CA ASN A 125 5.97 9.51 -11.29
C ASN A 125 4.66 9.12 -11.98
N TYR A 126 3.85 8.24 -11.36
CA TYR A 126 2.53 7.87 -11.88
C TYR A 126 1.54 9.03 -11.82
N TYR A 127 1.58 9.86 -10.76
CA TYR A 127 0.78 11.09 -10.70
C TYR A 127 1.12 12.05 -11.85
N ALA A 128 2.42 12.28 -12.12
CA ALA A 128 2.86 13.11 -13.24
C ALA A 128 2.42 12.52 -14.60
N TYR A 129 2.51 11.20 -14.75
CA TYR A 129 2.04 10.48 -15.94
C TYR A 129 0.52 10.63 -16.13
N LEU A 130 -0.26 10.36 -15.08
CA LEU A 130 -1.72 10.43 -15.12
C LEU A 130 -2.20 11.86 -15.39
N LYS A 131 -1.62 12.86 -14.73
CA LYS A 131 -1.89 14.28 -15.00
C LYS A 131 -1.62 14.63 -16.46
N SER A 132 -0.50 14.17 -17.02
CA SER A 132 -0.17 14.43 -18.43
C SER A 132 -1.18 13.80 -19.40
N ARG A 133 -1.71 12.62 -19.06
CA ARG A 133 -2.69 11.90 -19.87
C ARG A 133 -4.08 12.54 -19.78
N LEU A 134 -4.51 12.95 -18.59
CA LEU A 134 -5.74 13.70 -18.38
C LEU A 134 -5.72 15.05 -19.10
N LEU A 135 -4.64 15.81 -19.00
CA LEU A 135 -4.52 17.10 -19.69
C LEU A 135 -4.54 16.92 -21.21
N LYS A 136 -3.89 15.88 -21.76
CA LYS A 136 -3.98 15.53 -23.19
C LYS A 136 -5.38 15.07 -23.62
N TRP A 137 -6.13 14.43 -22.72
CA TRP A 137 -7.49 14.00 -23.00
C TRP A 137 -8.46 15.19 -22.99
N LEU A 138 -8.33 16.09 -22.01
CA LEU A 138 -9.08 17.35 -21.94
C LEU A 138 -8.73 18.29 -23.11
N ASP A 139 -7.46 18.36 -23.51
CA ASP A 139 -7.02 19.14 -24.68
C ASP A 139 -7.63 18.58 -25.99
N ARG A 140 -7.83 17.27 -26.09
CA ARG A 140 -8.53 16.65 -27.23
C ARG A 140 -10.03 16.91 -27.26
N MET A 141 -10.65 17.21 -26.12
CA MET A 141 -12.08 17.52 -26.01
C MET A 141 -12.38 19.02 -25.97
N SER A 142 -11.36 19.87 -25.85
CA SER A 142 -11.51 21.33 -25.76
C SER A 142 -11.18 21.99 -27.10
N VAL A 143 -12.00 22.95 -27.52
CA VAL A 143 -11.81 23.73 -28.77
C VAL A 143 -10.55 24.62 -28.70
N ARG A 144 -10.02 24.87 -27.50
CA ARG A 144 -8.83 25.70 -27.24
C ARG A 144 -7.64 24.82 -26.86
N LYS A 145 -6.62 24.78 -27.73
CA LYS A 145 -5.35 24.06 -27.49
C LYS A 145 -4.67 24.52 -26.20
N ILE A 146 -4.64 23.66 -25.21
CA ILE A 146 -3.85 23.76 -23.99
C ILE A 146 -2.41 23.40 -24.37
N ARG A 147 -1.51 24.38 -24.46
CA ARG A 147 -0.07 24.14 -24.69
C ARG A 147 0.55 23.45 -23.47
N TYR A 148 0.39 22.13 -23.37
CA TYR A 148 1.04 21.31 -22.36
C TYR A 148 2.13 20.46 -23.00
N SER A 149 3.39 20.83 -22.76
CA SER A 149 4.56 20.02 -23.13
C SER A 149 4.97 19.16 -21.94
N PRO A 150 4.64 17.84 -21.91
CA PRO A 150 5.11 16.98 -20.85
C PRO A 150 6.64 16.80 -20.94
N PRO A 151 7.33 16.61 -19.81
CA PRO A 151 8.77 16.30 -19.81
C PRO A 151 9.04 14.95 -20.51
N LYS A 152 10.19 14.85 -21.19
CA LYS A 152 10.58 13.70 -22.06
C LYS A 152 10.72 12.35 -21.34
N ARG A 153 10.97 12.32 -20.02
CA ARG A 153 11.00 11.09 -19.21
C ARG A 153 10.23 11.33 -17.91
N ILE A 154 9.03 10.78 -17.84
CA ILE A 154 8.12 10.94 -16.69
C ILE A 154 8.36 9.83 -15.65
N ILE A 155 8.81 8.66 -16.10
CA ILE A 155 9.03 7.49 -15.25
C ILE A 155 10.53 7.30 -15.05
N SER A 156 10.99 7.30 -13.80
CA SER A 156 12.39 7.01 -13.46
C SER A 156 12.70 5.52 -13.59
N ILE A 157 13.97 5.19 -13.80
CA ILE A 157 14.45 3.79 -13.83
C ILE A 157 14.12 3.09 -12.51
N ASN A 158 14.28 3.79 -11.38
CA ASN A 158 13.91 3.28 -10.05
C ASN A 158 12.43 2.85 -9.99
N THR A 159 11.52 3.62 -10.59
CA THR A 159 10.10 3.24 -10.64
C THR A 159 9.87 1.98 -11.46
N VAL A 160 10.53 1.84 -12.61
CA VAL A 160 10.43 0.63 -13.44
C VAL A 160 10.93 -0.59 -12.67
N ILE A 161 12.09 -0.47 -12.00
CA ILE A 161 12.66 -1.55 -11.20
C ILE A 161 11.70 -1.94 -10.07
N VAL A 162 11.26 -0.98 -9.25
CA VAL A 162 10.39 -1.24 -8.08
C VAL A 162 9.07 -1.91 -8.48
N VAL A 163 8.43 -1.43 -9.54
CA VAL A 163 7.15 -2.00 -10.00
C VAL A 163 7.35 -3.40 -10.54
N ASN A 164 8.37 -3.62 -11.38
CA ASN A 164 8.62 -4.94 -11.97
C ASN A 164 9.06 -5.96 -10.93
N THR A 165 9.94 -5.61 -9.99
CA THR A 165 10.36 -6.51 -8.92
C THR A 165 9.20 -6.82 -7.97
N THR A 166 8.38 -5.83 -7.63
CA THR A 166 7.20 -6.04 -6.79
C THR A 166 6.18 -6.95 -7.45
N LEU A 167 5.91 -6.74 -8.73
CA LEU A 167 4.99 -7.59 -9.49
C LEU A 167 5.52 -9.03 -9.58
N PHE A 168 6.80 -9.20 -9.90
CA PHE A 168 7.44 -10.50 -9.96
C PHE A 168 7.36 -11.25 -8.62
N LEU A 169 7.71 -10.58 -7.52
CA LEU A 169 7.67 -11.18 -6.18
C LEU A 169 6.24 -11.56 -5.77
N ILE A 170 5.25 -10.71 -6.04
CA ILE A 170 3.84 -11.00 -5.72
C ILE A 170 3.36 -12.22 -6.50
N VAL A 171 3.59 -12.28 -7.81
CA VAL A 171 3.13 -13.39 -8.66
C VAL A 171 3.83 -14.70 -8.28
N ALA A 172 5.15 -14.65 -8.07
CA ALA A 172 5.92 -15.83 -7.66
C ALA A 172 5.49 -16.34 -6.27
N ALA A 173 5.38 -15.45 -5.29
CA ALA A 173 4.93 -15.81 -3.94
C ALA A 173 3.50 -16.35 -3.94
N TRP A 174 2.61 -15.74 -4.71
CA TRP A 174 1.22 -16.17 -4.82
C TRP A 174 1.10 -17.57 -5.41
N GLY A 175 1.84 -17.86 -6.48
CA GLY A 175 1.88 -19.19 -7.08
C GLY A 175 2.41 -20.25 -6.12
N LEU A 176 3.51 -19.98 -5.42
CA LEU A 176 4.10 -20.91 -4.46
C LEU A 176 3.21 -21.13 -3.23
N TYR A 177 2.67 -20.05 -2.66
CA TYR A 177 1.75 -20.12 -1.53
C TYR A 177 0.50 -20.92 -1.90
N PHE A 178 -0.10 -20.62 -3.05
CA PHE A 178 -1.28 -21.34 -3.52
C PHE A 178 -0.99 -22.83 -3.74
N ALA A 179 0.18 -23.19 -4.27
CA ALA A 179 0.55 -24.59 -4.51
C ALA A 179 0.78 -25.37 -3.20
N PHE A 180 1.48 -24.78 -2.22
CA PHE A 180 1.81 -25.48 -0.98
C PHE A 180 0.65 -25.56 0.02
N GLU A 181 -0.18 -24.52 0.08
CA GLU A 181 -1.28 -24.42 1.05
C GLU A 181 -2.62 -24.92 0.53
N TYR A 182 -2.73 -25.34 -0.75
CA TYR A 182 -4.00 -25.72 -1.38
C TYR A 182 -4.81 -26.75 -0.57
N ASP A 183 -4.11 -27.75 -0.02
CA ASP A 183 -4.68 -28.86 0.75
C ASP A 183 -4.45 -28.77 2.26
N HIS A 184 -3.75 -27.72 2.73
CA HIS A 184 -3.46 -27.43 4.14
C HIS A 184 -4.35 -26.28 4.65
N SER A 185 -3.77 -25.11 4.95
CA SER A 185 -4.50 -23.97 5.55
C SER A 185 -5.65 -23.42 4.69
N LEU A 186 -5.62 -23.69 3.37
CA LEU A 186 -6.67 -23.25 2.44
C LEU A 186 -7.76 -24.30 2.20
N ARG A 187 -7.69 -25.48 2.81
CA ARG A 187 -8.57 -26.63 2.51
C ARG A 187 -10.06 -26.30 2.67
N GLU A 188 -10.40 -25.53 3.70
CA GLU A 188 -11.78 -25.17 4.05
C GLU A 188 -12.40 -24.12 3.12
N TYR A 189 -11.59 -23.43 2.31
CA TYR A 189 -12.08 -22.33 1.49
C TYR A 189 -12.60 -22.84 0.14
N PRO A 190 -13.69 -22.22 -0.39
CA PRO A 190 -14.10 -22.43 -1.78
C PRO A 190 -13.01 -21.94 -2.74
N PHE A 191 -13.02 -22.37 -4.00
CA PHE A 191 -11.98 -22.02 -4.99
C PHE A 191 -11.64 -20.53 -5.02
N TRP A 192 -12.66 -19.65 -5.09
CA TRP A 192 -12.46 -18.19 -5.05
C TRP A 192 -11.87 -17.68 -3.72
N GLY A 193 -12.27 -18.31 -2.60
CA GLY A 193 -11.69 -18.04 -1.29
C GLY A 193 -10.23 -18.45 -1.22
N LYS A 194 -9.86 -19.60 -1.80
CA LYS A 194 -8.46 -20.06 -1.87
C LYS A 194 -7.59 -19.07 -2.64
N VAL A 195 -8.07 -18.58 -3.78
CA VAL A 195 -7.39 -17.58 -4.62
C VAL A 195 -7.18 -16.27 -3.85
N ALA A 196 -8.20 -15.77 -3.16
CA ALA A 196 -8.12 -14.51 -2.43
C ALA A 196 -7.26 -14.62 -1.16
N ALA A 197 -7.43 -15.70 -0.38
CA ALA A 197 -6.66 -15.94 0.83
C ALA A 197 -5.19 -16.23 0.53
N SER A 198 -4.89 -16.98 -0.55
CA SER A 198 -3.51 -17.19 -1.00
C SER A 198 -2.86 -15.91 -1.50
N PHE A 199 -3.61 -15.05 -2.20
CA PHE A 199 -3.11 -13.74 -2.62
C PHE A 199 -2.80 -12.88 -1.39
N PHE A 200 -3.73 -12.78 -0.43
CA PHE A 200 -3.51 -12.04 0.80
C PHE A 200 -2.28 -12.55 1.56
N GLY A 201 -2.19 -13.86 1.76
CA GLY A 201 -1.08 -14.52 2.44
C GLY A 201 0.26 -14.38 1.70
N ALA A 202 0.26 -14.29 0.37
CA ALA A 202 1.49 -14.11 -0.39
C ALA A 202 2.06 -12.69 -0.30
N VAL A 203 1.20 -11.68 -0.12
CA VAL A 203 1.63 -10.28 -0.07
C VAL A 203 1.83 -9.77 1.36
N THR A 204 1.12 -10.33 2.35
CA THR A 204 1.27 -9.93 3.77
C THR A 204 2.72 -9.92 4.30
N PRO A 205 3.61 -10.87 3.93
CA PRO A 205 4.98 -10.93 4.44
C PRO A 205 5.83 -9.74 4.02
N ARG A 206 5.40 -8.95 3.02
CA ARG A 206 6.08 -7.72 2.61
C ARG A 206 5.71 -6.54 3.52
N THR A 207 5.92 -6.72 4.83
CA THR A 207 5.69 -5.76 5.93
C THR A 207 4.25 -5.37 6.25
N ALA A 208 3.23 -6.08 5.75
CA ALA A 208 1.85 -5.71 6.07
C ALA A 208 1.41 -6.16 7.46
N GLY A 209 1.85 -7.35 7.91
CA GLY A 209 1.64 -7.85 9.28
C GLY A 209 0.23 -8.35 9.62
N PHE A 210 -0.70 -8.40 8.67
CA PHE A 210 -2.03 -8.95 8.90
C PHE A 210 -2.08 -10.46 8.70
N ASN A 211 -2.85 -11.14 9.54
CA ASN A 211 -3.15 -12.57 9.40
C ASN A 211 -4.53 -12.77 8.76
N SER A 212 -4.62 -13.62 7.73
CA SER A 212 -5.88 -14.07 7.10
C SER A 212 -6.13 -15.58 7.24
N VAL A 213 -5.11 -16.32 7.65
CA VAL A 213 -5.13 -17.74 8.00
C VAL A 213 -4.36 -17.92 9.31
N ASP A 214 -4.51 -19.08 9.94
CA ASP A 214 -3.69 -19.44 11.09
C ASP A 214 -2.24 -19.67 10.62
N LEU A 215 -1.32 -18.84 11.13
CA LEU A 215 0.10 -18.95 10.81
C LEU A 215 0.76 -20.20 11.41
N SER A 216 0.16 -20.77 12.46
CA SER A 216 0.68 -21.97 13.13
C SER A 216 0.44 -23.26 12.33
N GLU A 217 -0.52 -23.24 11.41
CA GLU A 217 -0.86 -24.38 10.56
C GLU A 217 -0.20 -24.33 9.17
N LEU A 218 0.65 -23.33 8.90
CA LEU A 218 1.34 -23.20 7.62
C LEU A 218 2.37 -24.30 7.42
N ALA A 219 2.45 -24.79 6.18
CA ALA A 219 3.47 -25.76 5.80
C ALA A 219 4.87 -25.14 5.88
N VAL A 220 5.86 -25.96 6.25
CA VAL A 220 7.27 -25.53 6.39
C VAL A 220 7.81 -24.82 5.13
N PRO A 221 7.53 -25.27 3.89
CA PRO A 221 7.96 -24.55 2.68
C PRO A 221 7.38 -23.13 2.59
N THR A 222 6.13 -22.93 3.00
CA THR A 222 5.45 -21.63 3.02
C THR A 222 6.08 -20.68 4.03
N ILE A 223 6.44 -21.20 5.21
CA ILE A 223 7.14 -20.43 6.26
C ILE A 223 8.50 -19.94 5.75
N LEU A 224 9.26 -20.77 5.03
CA LEU A 224 10.54 -20.36 4.44
C LEU A 224 10.37 -19.22 3.42
N ILE A 225 9.32 -19.27 2.61
CA ILE A 225 8.98 -18.18 1.69
C ILE A 225 8.62 -16.90 2.46
N TYR A 226 7.84 -17.01 3.54
CA TYR A 226 7.49 -15.89 4.40
C TYR A 226 8.73 -15.20 4.96
N LEU A 227 9.67 -15.96 5.51
CA LEU A 227 10.91 -15.42 6.07
C LEU A 227 11.73 -14.69 5.00
N LEU A 228 11.86 -15.27 3.80
CA LEU A 228 12.59 -14.65 2.69
C LEU A 228 11.91 -13.35 2.24
N LEU A 229 10.57 -13.34 2.13
CA LEU A 229 9.82 -12.15 1.71
C LEU A 229 9.83 -11.04 2.78
N MET A 230 9.78 -11.39 4.06
CA MET A 230 9.91 -10.44 5.17
C MET A 230 11.30 -9.80 5.20
N TRP A 231 12.35 -10.57 4.87
CA TRP A 231 13.70 -10.05 4.78
C TRP A 231 13.91 -9.13 3.56
N ILE A 232 13.27 -9.42 2.41
CA ILE A 232 13.30 -8.52 1.25
C ILE A 232 12.51 -7.23 1.54
N GLY A 233 11.38 -7.35 2.23
CA GLY A 233 10.57 -6.23 2.65
C GLY A 233 9.87 -5.46 1.51
N ALA A 234 9.59 -4.19 1.77
CA ALA A 234 8.90 -3.26 0.87
C ALA A 234 9.87 -2.33 0.11
N SER A 235 9.35 -1.52 -0.82
CA SER A 235 10.18 -0.62 -1.63
C SER A 235 10.87 0.46 -0.77
N PRO A 236 12.08 0.92 -1.15
CA PRO A 236 12.67 2.14 -0.59
C PRO A 236 11.74 3.34 -0.69
N GLY A 237 11.76 4.18 0.36
CA GLY A 237 10.92 5.39 0.42
C GLY A 237 9.41 5.10 0.43
N SER A 238 8.99 3.94 0.96
CA SER A 238 7.59 3.53 1.15
C SER A 238 7.18 3.60 2.63
N THR A 239 5.99 3.08 2.96
CA THR A 239 5.54 2.90 4.36
C THR A 239 6.12 1.66 5.03
N GLY A 240 6.62 0.70 4.24
CA GLY A 240 7.23 -0.54 4.73
C GLY A 240 8.77 -0.51 4.72
N GLY A 241 9.37 -1.40 5.51
CA GLY A 241 10.82 -1.58 5.62
C GLY A 241 11.32 -2.91 5.04
N GLY A 242 12.62 -3.14 5.17
CA GLY A 242 13.36 -4.37 4.86
C GLY A 242 14.72 -4.29 5.53
#